data_AF-A0A178WMJ0-F1
#
_entry.id   AF-A0A178WMJ0-F1
#
_cell.length_a   1.000
_cell.length_b   1.000
_cell.length_c   1.000
_cell.angle_alpha   90.00
_cell.angle_beta   90.00
_cell.angle_gamma   90.00
#
_symmetry.space_group_name_H-M   'P 1'
#
loop_
_entity.id
_entity.type
_entity.pdbx_description
1 polymer ?
#
loop_
_entity_poly.entity_id
_entity_poly.type
_entity_poly.pdbx_seq_one_letter_code
_entity_poly.pdbx_strand_id
1 'polypeptide(L)'
;MTTFVCVCIPEFLSLYETERLVQELAKFEIDTHNIIINQVLYDDEDVESKLLRARMRMQQKYLDQFYMLYDDFNITKLPLLPEEVTGVEALKAFSHKFLTPYHPTTSRSNVEELERKVHTLRLQLKTAEEELERVKSG
;
A
#
# COMPACT_ATOMS: atom_id res chain seq x y z
N MET A 1 21.77 -7.16 14.50
CA MET A 1 21.42 -6.13 13.50
C MET A 1 20.22 -5.39 14.06
N THR A 2 20.32 -4.07 14.19
CA THR A 2 19.25 -3.21 14.69
C THR A 2 18.85 -2.28 13.56
N THR A 3 17.56 -2.16 13.29
CA THR A 3 17.01 -1.28 12.25
C THR A 3 15.88 -0.45 12.84
N PHE A 4 15.72 0.76 12.33
CA PHE A 4 14.65 1.66 12.68
C PHE A 4 13.63 1.72 11.53
N VAL A 5 12.35 1.57 11.84
CA VAL A 5 11.27 1.71 10.87
C VAL A 5 10.55 3.02 11.14
N CYS A 6 10.63 3.96 10.21
CA CYS A 6 9.92 5.23 10.31
C CYS A 6 8.44 5.04 9.95
N VAL A 7 7.54 5.67 10.71
CA VAL A 7 6.10 5.66 10.40
C VAL A 7 5.63 7.09 10.26
N CYS A 8 4.97 7.41 9.15
CA CYS A 8 4.51 8.76 8.82
C CYS A 8 3.17 8.73 8.08
N ILE A 9 2.59 9.91 7.84
CA ILE A 9 1.42 10.11 6.98
C ILE A 9 1.81 11.05 5.83
N PRO A 10 1.14 10.99 4.66
CA PRO A 10 1.50 11.79 3.49
C PRO A 10 1.05 13.25 3.60
N GLU A 11 1.68 13.99 4.51
CA GLU A 11 1.43 15.40 4.83
C GLU A 11 2.74 16.16 5.09
N PHE A 12 2.70 17.49 4.93
CA PHE A 12 3.89 18.34 5.02
C PHE A 12 4.70 18.18 6.31
N LEU A 13 4.04 18.29 7.46
CA LEU A 13 4.71 18.22 8.76
C LEU A 13 5.32 16.84 9.00
N SER A 14 4.57 15.78 8.67
CA SER A 14 5.03 14.40 8.87
C SER A 14 6.20 14.04 7.97
N LEU A 15 6.23 14.53 6.72
CA LEU A 15 7.39 14.40 5.84
C LEU A 15 8.62 15.09 6.43
N TYR A 16 8.48 16.34 6.85
CA TYR A 16 9.58 17.14 7.41
C TYR A 16 10.15 16.54 8.71
N GLU A 17 9.27 16.04 9.59
CA GLU A 17 9.67 15.34 10.81
C GLU A 17 10.42 14.04 10.50
N THR A 18 9.94 13.28 9.50
CA THR A 18 10.59 12.03 9.06
C THR A 18 11.99 12.31 8.49
N GLU A 19 12.14 13.37 7.70
CA GLU A 19 13.44 13.77 7.16
C GLU A 19 14.44 14.11 8.27
N ARG A 20 14.02 14.90 9.26
CA ARG A 20 14.86 15.23 10.43
C ARG A 20 15.22 13.98 11.23
N LEU A 21 14.28 13.04 11.40
CA LEU A 21 14.52 11.79 12.10
C LEU A 21 15.55 10.92 11.37
N VAL A 22 15.40 10.72 10.06
CA VAL A 22 16.34 9.94 9.24
C VAL A 22 17.75 10.56 9.29
N GLN A 23 17.85 11.88 9.13
CA GLN A 23 19.13 12.59 9.25
C GLN A 23 19.78 12.44 10.63
N GLU A 24 18.98 12.42 11.71
CA GLU A 24 19.51 12.25 13.06
C GLU A 24 20.01 10.82 13.29
N LEU A 25 19.23 9.82 12.88
CA LEU A 25 19.61 8.41 13.00
C LEU A 25 20.86 8.07 12.21
N ALA A 26 21.03 8.67 11.02
CA ALA A 26 22.24 8.52 10.21
C ALA A 26 23.51 9.01 10.94
N LYS A 27 23.42 10.07 11.76
CA LYS A 27 24.57 10.56 12.57
C LYS A 27 25.03 9.55 13.62
N PHE A 28 24.11 8.71 14.09
CA PHE A 28 24.39 7.64 15.05
C PHE A 28 24.66 6.29 14.38
N GLU A 29 24.80 6.26 13.05
CA GLU A 29 25.02 5.04 12.26
C GLU A 29 23.93 3.97 12.51
N ILE A 30 22.70 4.42 12.79
CA ILE A 30 21.54 3.55 12.94
C ILE A 30 20.92 3.32 11.55
N ASP A 31 20.69 2.06 11.19
CA ASP A 31 20.05 1.67 9.93
C ASP A 31 18.56 2.08 9.90
N THR A 32 18.12 2.76 8.83
CA THR A 32 16.73 3.30 8.73
C THR A 32 16.07 3.12 7.36
N HIS A 33 16.46 2.13 6.56
CA HIS A 33 16.02 1.99 5.16
C HIS A 33 14.54 1.54 5.00
N ASN A 34 13.69 1.66 6.02
CA ASN A 34 12.30 1.24 5.98
C ASN A 34 11.37 2.37 6.45
N ILE A 35 10.45 2.78 5.57
CA ILE A 35 9.44 3.81 5.84
C ILE A 35 8.05 3.23 5.61
N ILE A 36 7.17 3.39 6.58
CA ILE A 36 5.73 3.11 6.48
C ILE A 36 4.99 4.43 6.32
N ILE A 37 4.32 4.60 5.19
CA ILE A 37 3.37 5.69 4.97
C ILE A 37 1.97 5.17 5.27
N ASN A 38 1.42 5.55 6.42
CA ASN A 38 0.11 5.14 6.89
C ASN A 38 -1.01 6.11 6.46
N GLN A 39 -2.26 5.69 6.62
CA GLN A 39 -3.46 6.51 6.37
C GLN A 39 -3.52 7.07 4.95
N VAL A 40 -3.05 6.28 3.97
CA VAL A 40 -3.13 6.64 2.56
C VAL A 40 -4.57 6.46 2.09
N LEU A 41 -5.13 7.52 1.52
CA LEU A 41 -6.41 7.47 0.85
C LEU A 41 -6.23 6.90 -0.54
N TYR A 42 -7.04 5.89 -0.85
CA TYR A 42 -7.09 5.28 -2.16
C TYR A 42 -8.40 5.62 -2.85
N ASP A 43 -8.37 5.62 -4.19
CA ASP A 43 -9.56 5.79 -5.02
C ASP A 43 -10.25 4.43 -5.05
N ASP A 44 -11.02 4.13 -4.00
CA ASP A 44 -11.91 2.98 -3.92
C ASP A 44 -13.35 3.52 -4.02
N GLU A 45 -14.04 3.14 -5.10
CA GLU A 45 -15.43 3.48 -5.46
C GLU A 45 -15.70 4.89 -6.02
N ASP A 46 -16.84 5.03 -6.71
CA ASP A 46 -17.41 6.26 -7.32
C ASP A 46 -17.76 7.34 -6.27
N VAL A 47 -16.85 7.66 -5.36
CA VAL A 47 -17.05 8.62 -4.30
C VAL A 47 -17.07 10.02 -4.90
N GLU A 48 -18.25 10.63 -4.97
CA GLU A 48 -18.44 11.96 -5.54
C GLU A 48 -17.93 13.13 -4.67
N SER A 49 -17.17 12.86 -3.60
CA SER A 49 -16.72 13.90 -2.67
C SER A 49 -15.55 14.73 -3.21
N LYS A 50 -15.81 16.04 -3.42
CA LYS A 50 -14.78 17.02 -3.79
C LYS A 50 -13.68 17.14 -2.72
N LEU A 51 -14.02 16.99 -1.45
CA LEU A 51 -13.07 17.08 -0.33
C LEU A 51 -12.12 15.88 -0.30
N LEU A 52 -12.64 14.66 -0.46
CA LEU A 52 -11.81 13.45 -0.52
C LEU A 52 -10.83 13.53 -1.71
N ARG A 53 -11.32 13.90 -2.89
CA ARG A 53 -10.47 14.08 -4.07
C ARG A 53 -9.39 15.15 -3.85
N ALA A 54 -9.72 16.25 -3.17
CA ALA A 54 -8.72 17.27 -2.82
C ALA A 54 -7.66 16.72 -1.84
N ARG A 55 -8.09 15.94 -0.83
CA ARG A 55 -7.18 15.31 0.14
C ARG A 55 -6.27 14.28 -0.53
N MET A 56 -6.80 13.44 -1.42
CA MET A 56 -6.02 12.46 -2.18
C MET A 56 -4.97 13.14 -3.07
N ARG A 57 -5.35 14.21 -3.81
CA ARG A 57 -4.38 14.99 -4.61
C ARG A 57 -3.27 15.59 -3.75
N MET A 58 -3.62 16.10 -2.57
CA MET A 58 -2.65 16.61 -1.61
C MET A 58 -1.72 15.51 -1.13
N GLN A 59 -2.24 14.33 -0.75
CA GLN A 59 -1.44 13.19 -0.34
C GLN A 59 -0.52 12.71 -1.47
N GLN A 60 -1.01 12.63 -2.71
CA GLN A 60 -0.22 12.21 -3.87
C GLN A 60 1.03 13.08 -4.06
N LYS A 61 0.90 14.40 -3.92
CA LYS A 61 2.05 15.32 -3.96
C LYS A 61 3.15 14.92 -2.97
N TYR A 62 2.78 14.53 -1.74
CA TYR A 62 3.75 14.14 -0.72
C TYR A 62 4.27 12.73 -0.92
N LEU A 63 3.44 11.80 -1.40
CA LEU A 63 3.88 10.47 -1.81
C LEU A 63 4.97 10.56 -2.89
N ASP A 64 4.78 11.39 -3.91
CA ASP A 64 5.76 11.60 -4.97
C ASP A 64 7.08 12.14 -4.38
N GLN A 65 7.00 13.07 -3.43
CA GLN A 65 8.19 13.58 -2.73
C GLN A 65 8.90 12.50 -1.90
N PHE A 66 8.17 11.64 -1.19
CA PHE A 66 8.78 10.51 -0.48
C PHE A 66 9.54 9.58 -1.44
N TYR A 67 8.94 9.21 -2.58
CA TYR A 67 9.61 8.35 -3.56
C TYR A 67 10.80 9.04 -4.27
N MET A 68 10.81 10.36 -4.37
CA MET A 68 11.95 11.10 -4.90
C MET A 68 13.10 11.24 -3.91
N LEU A 69 12.80 11.39 -2.61
CA LEU A 69 13.80 11.61 -1.57
C LEU A 69 14.42 10.32 -1.03
N TYR A 70 13.68 9.21 -1.10
CA TYR A 70 14.04 7.92 -0.50
C TYR A 70 13.89 6.77 -1.51
N ASP A 71 14.44 6.94 -2.71
CA ASP A 71 14.35 5.97 -3.81
C ASP A 71 15.08 4.65 -3.51
N ASP A 72 16.05 4.69 -2.59
CA ASP A 72 16.80 3.55 -2.06
C ASP A 72 16.19 2.93 -0.78
N PHE A 73 15.04 3.44 -0.31
CA PHE A 73 14.36 2.92 0.88
C PHE A 73 13.22 1.98 0.51
N ASN A 74 12.92 1.05 1.41
CA ASN A 74 11.70 0.26 1.36
C ASN A 74 10.51 1.09 1.88
N ILE A 75 9.68 1.58 0.96
CA ILE A 75 8.46 2.32 1.28
C ILE A 75 7.24 1.40 1.25
N THR A 76 6.62 1.17 2.41
CA THR A 76 5.35 0.43 2.56
C THR A 76 4.20 1.42 2.73
N LYS A 77 3.18 1.35 1.86
CA LYS A 77 1.97 2.15 1.98
C LYS A 77 0.85 1.36 2.64
N LEU A 78 0.20 1.95 3.64
CA LEU A 78 -0.96 1.37 4.32
C LEU A 78 -2.20 2.24 4.13
N PRO A 79 -3.37 1.62 3.83
CA PRO A 79 -4.60 2.36 3.59
C PRO A 79 -5.15 2.97 4.89
N LEU A 80 -5.82 4.12 4.75
CA LEU A 80 -6.74 4.58 5.78
C LEU A 80 -7.93 3.62 5.87
N LEU A 81 -8.25 3.17 7.09
CA LEU A 81 -9.43 2.35 7.35
C LEU A 81 -10.56 3.20 7.96
N PRO A 82 -11.83 2.83 7.72
CA PRO A 82 -12.98 3.56 8.27
C PRO A 82 -13.11 3.43 9.79
N GLU A 83 -12.56 2.35 10.35
CA GLU A 83 -12.59 2.04 11.78
C GLU A 83 -11.18 1.98 12.36
N GLU A 84 -11.06 2.25 13.66
CA GLU A 84 -9.80 2.12 14.38
C GLU A 84 -9.37 0.65 14.46
N VAL A 85 -8.07 0.41 14.20
CA VAL A 85 -7.50 -0.94 14.31
C VAL A 85 -7.22 -1.26 15.77
N THR A 86 -8.19 -1.87 16.44
CA THR A 86 -8.11 -2.24 17.86
C THR A 86 -8.52 -3.70 18.09
N GLY A 87 -7.90 -4.35 19.08
CA GLY A 87 -8.09 -5.78 19.33
C GLY A 87 -7.14 -6.66 18.50
N VAL A 88 -6.93 -7.90 18.98
CA VAL A 88 -5.91 -8.82 18.43
C VAL A 88 -6.26 -9.23 17.01
N GLU A 89 -7.53 -9.47 16.73
CA GLU A 89 -8.04 -9.92 15.44
C GLU A 89 -7.87 -8.83 14.37
N ALA A 90 -8.23 -7.59 14.70
CA ALA A 90 -8.06 -6.46 13.79
C ALA A 90 -6.59 -6.17 13.52
N LEU A 91 -5.72 -6.24 14.54
CA LEU A 91 -4.27 -6.09 14.38
C LEU A 91 -3.68 -7.17 13.46
N LYS A 92 -4.09 -8.44 13.63
CA LYS A 92 -3.69 -9.54 12.74
C LYS A 92 -4.16 -9.27 11.31
N ALA A 93 -5.42 -8.91 11.12
CA ALA A 93 -5.97 -8.58 9.81
C ALA A 93 -5.22 -7.42 9.13
N PHE A 94 -4.89 -6.36 9.88
CA PHE A 94 -4.14 -5.22 9.39
C PHE A 94 -2.68 -5.57 9.07
N SER A 95 -2.05 -6.45 9.86
CA SER A 95 -0.65 -6.87 9.66
C SER A 95 -0.40 -7.50 8.28
N HIS A 96 -1.39 -8.18 7.70
CA HIS A 96 -1.28 -8.75 6.35
C HIS A 96 -1.07 -7.68 5.25
N LYS A 97 -1.48 -6.43 5.49
CA LYS A 97 -1.29 -5.31 4.56
C LYS A 97 0.16 -4.81 4.50
N PHE A 98 1.02 -5.23 5.43
CA PHE A 98 2.45 -4.91 5.39
C PHE A 98 3.24 -5.82 4.44
N LEU A 99 2.74 -7.05 4.22
CA LEU A 99 3.42 -8.06 3.41
C LEU A 99 3.02 -7.99 1.93
N THR A 100 1.76 -7.62 1.68
CA THR A 100 1.19 -7.49 0.34
C THR A 100 0.88 -6.02 0.07
N PRO A 101 1.46 -5.40 -0.98
CA PRO A 101 1.12 -4.05 -1.38
C PRO A 101 -0.41 -3.90 -1.50
N TYR A 102 -0.97 -2.86 -0.87
CA TYR A 102 -2.40 -2.60 -1.00
C TYR A 102 -2.70 -2.22 -2.45
N HIS A 103 -3.56 -3.00 -3.09
CA HIS A 103 -4.08 -2.74 -4.41
C HIS A 103 -5.52 -2.22 -4.27
N PRO A 104 -5.79 -0.94 -4.56
CA PRO A 104 -7.16 -0.44 -4.64
C PRO A 104 -7.94 -1.24 -5.68
N THR A 105 -9.22 -1.49 -5.40
CA THR A 105 -10.09 -2.27 -6.27
C THR A 105 -10.36 -1.55 -7.60
N THR A 106 -10.25 -0.22 -7.60
CA THR A 106 -10.47 0.66 -8.76
C THR A 106 -9.20 1.33 -9.28
N SER A 107 -8.02 0.70 -9.20
CA SER A 107 -6.91 1.16 -10.04
C SER A 107 -7.47 1.28 -11.47
N ARG A 108 -7.41 2.48 -12.06
CA ARG A 108 -7.54 2.62 -13.52
C ARG A 108 -6.38 1.84 -14.08
N SER A 109 -6.55 0.53 -14.16
CA SER A 109 -5.56 -0.34 -14.73
C SER A 109 -5.52 0.08 -16.19
N ASN A 110 -4.34 0.39 -16.69
CA ASN A 110 -4.22 0.59 -18.13
C ASN A 110 -4.66 -0.71 -18.81
N VAL A 111 -5.18 -0.61 -20.04
CA VAL A 111 -5.78 -1.75 -20.76
C VAL A 111 -4.90 -3.00 -20.67
N GLU A 112 -3.58 -2.85 -20.80
CA GLU A 112 -2.60 -3.94 -20.71
C GLU A 112 -2.54 -4.66 -19.36
N GLU A 113 -2.82 -3.98 -18.25
CA GLU A 113 -2.83 -4.56 -16.91
C GLU A 113 -4.12 -5.36 -16.68
N LEU A 114 -5.26 -4.82 -17.13
CA LEU A 114 -6.54 -5.54 -17.14
C LEU A 114 -6.49 -6.77 -18.05
N GLU A 115 -5.90 -6.65 -19.24
CA GLU A 115 -5.75 -7.76 -20.18
C GLU A 115 -4.89 -8.88 -19.59
N ARG A 116 -3.77 -8.56 -18.93
CA ARG A 116 -2.94 -9.55 -18.22
C ARG A 116 -3.72 -10.23 -17.08
N LYS A 117 -4.48 -9.46 -16.30
CA LYS A 117 -5.31 -9.99 -15.21
C LYS A 117 -6.40 -10.93 -15.75
N VAL A 118 -7.09 -10.54 -16.82
CA VAL A 118 -8.09 -11.36 -17.51
C VAL A 118 -7.47 -12.64 -18.07
N HIS A 119 -6.29 -12.56 -18.70
CA HIS A 119 -5.60 -13.73 -19.23
C HIS A 119 -5.27 -14.74 -18.12
N THR A 120 -4.74 -14.24 -17.01
CA THR A 120 -4.37 -15.07 -15.84
C THR A 120 -5.58 -15.74 -15.22
N LEU A 121 -6.68 -15.00 -15.03
CA LEU A 121 -7.92 -15.53 -14.48
C LEU A 121 -8.56 -16.59 -15.38
N ARG A 122 -8.49 -16.43 -16.70
CA ARG A 122 -8.96 -17.47 -17.64
C ARG A 122 -8.16 -18.76 -17.53
N LEU A 123 -6.84 -18.67 -17.35
CA LEU A 123 -6.00 -19.85 -17.19
C LEU A 123 -6.31 -20.58 -15.88
N GLN A 124 -6.52 -19.83 -14.80
CA GLN A 124 -6.94 -20.38 -13.51
C GLN A 124 -8.33 -21.04 -13.60
N LEU A 125 -9.28 -20.40 -14.27
CA LEU A 125 -10.62 -20.96 -14.48
C LEU A 125 -10.56 -22.28 -15.25
N LYS A 126 -9.79 -22.32 -16.34
CA LYS A 126 -9.62 -23.55 -17.14
C LYS A 126 -9.05 -24.69 -16.30
N THR A 127 -8.06 -24.39 -15.47
CA THR A 127 -7.43 -25.39 -14.58
C THR A 127 -8.45 -25.91 -13.57
N ALA A 128 -9.24 -25.02 -12.96
CA ALA A 128 -10.28 -25.39 -12.01
C ALA A 128 -11.42 -26.20 -12.66
N GLU A 129 -11.77 -25.90 -13.91
CA GLU A 129 -12.75 -26.67 -14.69
C GLU A 129 -12.24 -28.08 -15.01
N GLU A 130 -10.98 -28.23 -15.40
CA GLU A 130 -10.34 -29.54 -15.63
C GLU A 130 -10.28 -30.38 -14.34
N GLU A 131 -9.98 -29.76 -13.20
CA GLU A 131 -10.03 -30.43 -11.89
C GLU A 131 -11.46 -30.83 -11.51
N LEU A 132 -12.45 -29.95 -11.74
CA LEU A 132 -13.85 -30.25 -11.48
C LEU A 132 -14.38 -31.39 -12.36
N GLU A 133 -13.99 -31.45 -13.63
CA GLU A 133 -14.33 -32.57 -14.52
C GLU A 133 -13.68 -33.88 -14.08
N ARG A 134 -12.43 -33.85 -13.63
CA ARG A 134 -11.75 -35.03 -13.05
C ARG A 134 -12.48 -35.55 -11.81
N VAL A 135 -12.97 -34.66 -10.95
CA VAL A 135 -13.73 -35.03 -9.74
C VAL A 135 -15.14 -35.52 -10.09
N LYS A 136 -15.76 -35.03 -11.18
CA LYS A 136 -17.08 -35.51 -11.64
C LYS A 136 -17.03 -36.82 -12.42
N SER A 137 -15.88 -37.18 -12.97
CA SER A 137 -15.69 -38.39 -13.79
C SER A 137 -15.04 -39.57 -13.03
N GLY A 138 -14.63 -39.35 -11.78
CA GLY A 138 -14.27 -40.39 -10.81
C GLY A 138 -15.38 -40.66 -9.82
#